data_AF-A0A3N5QX70-F1
#
_entry.id   AF-A0A3N5QX70-F1
#
_cell.length_a   1.000
_cell.length_b   1.000
_cell.length_c   1.000
_cell.angle_alpha   90.00
_cell.angle_beta   90.00
_cell.angle_gamma   90.00
#
_symmetry.space_group_name_H-M   'P 1'
#
loop_
_entity.id
_entity.type
_entity.pdbx_description
1 polymer ?
#
loop_
_entity_poly.entity_id
_entity_poly.type
_entity_poly.pdbx_seq_one_letter_code
_entity_poly.pdbx_strand_id
1 'polypeptide(L)'
;MKTKRKIIKIDQELCNGCGQCATACAEGAIEIRNNKARVISDRFCDGLGACLGECPMSALTIVEREADDFDEKAVHVHLQAKKAAEQSGPPMACGCPSTPIRSFKVPAGAKPAAGGGQQTESALSHWPVQIRLIPPQAPFLQNADLLVVADCVPIAYPDLHREFLAGKAVMIGCPKFDDAEAYAEKFKEIFRIANIKSVTVLDMEVPCCSALSKIVKKGMQQAQKTVPMEVVTISAQGRILKRQKMAALK
;
A
#
# COMPACT_ATOMS: atom_id res chain seq x y z
N MET A 1 -31.17 -2.39 25.59
CA MET A 1 -31.55 -2.07 26.98
C MET A 1 -30.34 -1.38 27.59
N LYS A 2 -30.51 -0.36 28.44
CA LYS A 2 -29.34 0.30 29.06
C LYS A 2 -28.98 -0.45 30.34
N THR A 3 -27.71 -0.81 30.49
CA THR A 3 -27.17 -1.51 31.67
C THR A 3 -25.97 -0.73 32.21
N LYS A 4 -25.72 -0.82 33.53
CA LYS A 4 -24.50 -0.26 34.12
C LYS A 4 -23.33 -1.14 33.74
N ARG A 5 -22.37 -0.58 33.00
CA ARG A 5 -21.17 -1.29 32.56
C ARG A 5 -19.99 -0.35 32.38
N LYS A 6 -18.82 -0.95 32.24
CA LYS A 6 -17.57 -0.26 31.91
C LYS A 6 -17.58 0.20 30.46
N ILE A 7 -17.17 1.44 30.25
CA ILE A 7 -17.04 2.06 28.92
C ILE A 7 -15.89 3.06 28.88
N ILE A 8 -15.35 3.28 27.69
CA ILE A 8 -14.29 4.27 27.48
C ILE A 8 -14.86 5.69 27.56
N LYS A 9 -14.24 6.52 28.41
CA LYS A 9 -14.43 7.96 28.46
C LYS A 9 -13.18 8.64 27.90
N ILE A 10 -13.39 9.59 27.01
CA ILE A 10 -12.33 10.38 26.37
C ILE A 10 -12.40 11.81 26.89
N ASP A 11 -11.34 12.26 27.52
CA ASP A 11 -11.16 13.65 27.91
C ASP A 11 -10.91 14.52 26.68
N GLN A 12 -11.83 15.45 26.43
CA GLN A 12 -11.80 16.30 25.23
C GLN A 12 -10.79 17.44 25.35
N GLU A 13 -10.37 17.81 26.55
CA GLU A 13 -9.37 18.85 26.78
C GLU A 13 -7.97 18.29 26.51
N LEU A 14 -7.69 17.07 26.99
CA LEU A 14 -6.41 16.39 26.79
C LEU A 14 -6.24 15.80 25.38
N CYS A 15 -7.33 15.37 24.75
CA CYS A 15 -7.25 14.76 23.42
C CYS A 15 -6.75 15.76 22.37
N ASN A 16 -5.67 15.47 21.66
CA ASN A 16 -5.16 16.31 20.57
C ASN A 16 -5.63 15.87 19.17
N GLY A 17 -6.48 14.83 19.07
CA GLY A 17 -7.00 14.32 17.81
C GLY A 17 -6.06 13.42 17.01
N CYS A 18 -4.95 12.94 17.59
CA CYS A 18 -3.95 12.14 16.88
C CYS A 18 -4.45 10.81 16.27
N GLY A 19 -5.61 10.30 16.67
CA GLY A 19 -6.24 9.14 16.02
C GLY A 19 -5.71 7.76 16.43
N GLN A 20 -4.65 7.65 17.24
CA GLN A 20 -4.04 6.36 17.60
C GLN A 20 -5.04 5.39 18.25
N CYS A 21 -5.87 5.89 19.18
CA CYS A 21 -6.94 5.11 19.79
C CYS A 21 -8.04 4.66 18.81
N ALA A 22 -8.30 5.41 17.73
CA ALA A 22 -9.25 5.01 16.69
C ALA A 22 -8.70 3.88 15.84
N THR A 23 -7.40 3.92 15.52
CA THR A 23 -6.70 2.84 14.78
C THR A 23 -6.59 1.57 15.61
N ALA A 24 -6.35 1.69 16.92
CA ALA A 24 -6.16 0.54 17.80
C ALA A 24 -7.46 -0.15 18.24
N CYS A 25 -8.62 0.48 18.05
CA CYS A 25 -9.89 -0.11 18.43
C CYS A 25 -10.35 -1.15 17.39
N ALA A 26 -10.21 -2.43 17.71
CA ALA A 26 -10.59 -3.53 16.84
C ALA A 26 -12.10 -3.53 16.51
N GLU A 27 -12.91 -3.04 17.43
CA GLU A 27 -14.37 -2.93 17.31
C GLU A 27 -14.80 -1.69 16.50
N GLY A 28 -13.87 -0.80 16.16
CA GLY A 28 -14.15 0.43 15.42
C GLY A 28 -15.01 1.43 16.19
N ALA A 29 -15.08 1.32 17.53
CA ALA A 29 -15.94 2.11 18.40
C ALA A 29 -15.52 3.58 18.55
N ILE A 30 -14.27 3.91 18.21
CA ILE A 30 -13.71 5.27 18.32
C ILE A 30 -13.49 5.84 16.93
N GLU A 31 -13.94 7.08 16.70
CA GLU A 31 -13.65 7.86 15.49
C GLU A 31 -13.15 9.26 15.84
N ILE A 32 -12.40 9.86 14.91
CA ILE A 32 -12.07 11.28 14.99
C ILE A 32 -13.23 12.10 14.39
N ARG A 33 -13.86 12.92 15.23
CA ARG A 33 -14.93 13.84 14.86
C ARG A 33 -14.56 15.22 15.40
N ASN A 34 -14.52 16.22 14.52
CA ASN A 34 -14.11 17.60 14.86
C ASN A 34 -12.72 17.64 15.54
N ASN A 35 -11.73 16.96 14.95
CA ASN A 35 -10.35 16.88 15.46
C ASN A 35 -10.20 16.31 16.89
N LYS A 36 -11.19 15.56 17.38
CA LYS A 36 -11.13 14.90 18.68
C LYS A 36 -11.65 13.48 18.58
N ALA A 37 -11.10 12.58 19.39
CA ALA A 37 -11.56 11.20 19.47
C ALA A 37 -12.90 11.15 20.22
N ARG A 38 -13.85 10.37 19.68
CA ARG A 38 -15.16 10.14 20.26
C ARG A 38 -15.55 8.68 20.14
N VAL A 39 -16.16 8.14 21.19
CA VAL A 39 -16.89 6.87 21.11
C VAL A 39 -18.17 7.13 20.35
N ILE A 40 -18.33 6.51 19.18
CA ILE A 40 -19.45 6.82 18.27
C ILE A 40 -20.75 6.11 18.65
N SER A 41 -20.64 4.98 19.36
CA SER A 41 -21.78 4.28 19.91
C SER A 41 -21.35 3.36 21.04
N ASP A 42 -22.12 3.37 22.12
CA ASP A 42 -21.87 2.54 23.29
C ASP A 42 -21.91 1.04 22.94
N ARG A 43 -22.78 0.65 22.00
CA ARG A 43 -22.91 -0.75 21.56
C ARG A 43 -21.68 -1.33 20.85
N PHE A 44 -20.77 -0.47 20.38
CA PHE A 44 -19.53 -0.90 19.75
C PHE A 44 -18.38 -1.00 20.76
N CYS A 45 -18.48 -0.34 21.90
CA CYS A 45 -17.42 -0.34 22.90
C CYS A 45 -17.60 -1.52 23.85
N ASP A 46 -16.64 -2.44 23.85
CA ASP A 46 -16.63 -3.61 24.74
C ASP A 46 -16.31 -3.23 26.20
N GLY A 47 -15.60 -2.11 26.42
CA GLY A 47 -15.15 -1.64 27.72
C GLY A 47 -13.89 -2.33 28.24
N LEU A 48 -13.16 -3.09 27.41
CA LEU A 48 -11.93 -3.80 27.81
C LEU A 48 -10.72 -2.87 27.91
N GLY A 49 -10.70 -1.79 27.14
CA GLY A 49 -9.67 -0.76 27.26
C GLY A 49 -8.37 -1.01 26.51
N ALA A 50 -8.39 -1.80 25.44
CA ALA A 50 -7.24 -1.99 24.55
C ALA A 50 -6.64 -0.65 24.05
N CYS A 51 -7.47 0.38 23.88
CA CYS A 51 -7.06 1.70 23.41
C CYS A 51 -6.38 2.60 24.47
N LEU A 52 -6.37 2.24 25.76
CA LEU A 52 -5.83 3.10 26.81
C LEU A 52 -4.32 3.36 26.65
N GLY A 53 -3.56 2.31 26.34
CA GLY A 53 -2.09 2.39 26.16
C GLY A 53 -1.65 3.15 24.92
N GLU A 54 -2.57 3.38 23.98
CA GLU A 54 -2.31 3.98 22.67
C GLU A 54 -2.49 5.50 22.69
N CYS A 55 -2.96 6.07 23.80
CA CYS A 55 -3.14 7.51 23.88
C CYS A 55 -1.88 8.19 24.42
N PRO A 56 -1.11 8.92 23.59
CA PRO A 56 0.08 9.62 24.07
C PRO A 56 -0.23 10.76 25.05
N MET A 57 -1.48 11.23 25.06
CA MET A 57 -1.97 12.28 25.96
C MET A 57 -2.63 11.73 27.23
N SER A 58 -2.68 10.39 27.38
CA SER A 58 -3.40 9.73 28.48
C SER A 58 -4.85 10.22 28.66
N ALA A 59 -5.51 10.58 27.56
CA ALA A 59 -6.85 11.17 27.57
C ALA A 59 -7.98 10.15 27.74
N LEU A 60 -7.67 8.84 27.79
CA LEU A 60 -8.66 7.76 27.82
C LEU A 60 -8.71 7.13 29.21
N THR A 61 -9.92 6.93 29.73
CA THR A 61 -10.18 6.25 31.00
C THR A 61 -11.36 5.29 30.88
N ILE A 62 -11.44 4.29 31.75
CA ILE A 62 -12.60 3.41 31.87
C ILE A 62 -13.49 3.97 32.98
N VAL A 63 -14.77 4.19 32.67
CA VAL A 63 -15.78 4.63 33.65
C VAL A 63 -16.95 3.65 33.65
N GLU A 64 -17.64 3.55 34.78
CA GLU A 64 -18.90 2.82 34.86
C GLU A 64 -20.07 3.78 34.73
N ARG A 65 -20.90 3.59 33.71
CA ARG A 65 -22.12 4.37 33.49
C ARG A 65 -23.21 3.52 32.84
N GLU A 66 -24.42 4.04 32.80
CA GLU A 66 -25.48 3.46 31.99
C GLU A 66 -25.14 3.63 30.49
N ALA A 67 -25.11 2.51 29.78
CA ALA A 67 -24.72 2.42 28.38
C ALA A 67 -25.51 1.29 27.70
N ASP A 68 -25.60 1.32 26.37
CA ASP A 68 -26.19 0.21 25.62
C ASP A 68 -25.33 -1.06 25.76
N ASP A 69 -25.97 -2.22 25.66
CA ASP A 69 -25.27 -3.50 25.62
C ASP A 69 -24.37 -3.60 24.37
N PHE A 70 -23.28 -4.34 24.50
CA PHE A 70 -22.30 -4.51 23.45
C PHE A 70 -22.86 -5.51 22.45
N ASP A 71 -22.80 -5.15 21.17
CA ASP A 71 -23.41 -5.91 20.10
C ASP A 71 -22.36 -6.28 19.06
N GLU A 72 -21.81 -7.49 19.20
CA GLU A 72 -20.83 -8.06 18.28
C GLU A 72 -21.32 -8.08 16.83
N LYS A 73 -22.62 -8.31 16.61
CA LYS A 73 -23.20 -8.32 15.25
C LYS A 73 -23.20 -6.92 14.68
N ALA A 74 -23.57 -5.93 15.48
CA ALA A 74 -23.54 -4.52 15.06
C ALA A 74 -22.11 -4.05 14.77
N VAL A 75 -21.12 -4.48 15.56
CA VAL A 75 -19.69 -4.25 15.28
C VAL A 75 -19.29 -4.86 13.95
N HIS A 76 -19.64 -6.13 13.69
CA HIS A 76 -19.30 -6.79 12.43
C HIS A 76 -19.89 -6.06 11.21
N VAL A 77 -21.16 -5.67 11.29
CA VAL A 77 -21.84 -4.90 10.23
C VAL A 77 -21.18 -3.51 10.05
N HIS A 78 -20.84 -2.82 11.14
CA HIS A 78 -20.18 -1.51 11.09
C HIS A 78 -18.81 -1.59 10.41
N LEU A 79 -17.99 -2.59 10.76
CA LEU A 79 -16.67 -2.80 10.17
C LEU A 79 -16.75 -3.18 8.70
N GLN A 80 -17.75 -4.00 8.31
CA GLN A 80 -18.00 -4.31 6.89
C GLN A 80 -18.41 -3.06 6.10
N ALA A 81 -19.32 -2.24 6.65
CA ALA A 81 -19.76 -1.00 6.00
C ALA A 81 -18.62 0.01 5.83
N LYS A 82 -17.71 0.14 6.82
CA LYS A 82 -16.50 0.96 6.71
C LYS A 82 -15.60 0.48 5.58
N LYS A 83 -15.31 -0.82 5.51
CA LYS A 83 -14.50 -1.42 4.43
C LYS A 83 -15.12 -1.21 3.06
N ALA A 84 -16.45 -1.30 2.95
CA ALA A 84 -17.17 -1.05 1.70
C ALA A 84 -17.11 0.44 1.30
N ALA A 85 -17.28 1.36 2.24
CA ALA A 85 -17.22 2.81 2.00
C ALA A 85 -15.80 3.27 1.57
N GLU A 86 -14.74 2.70 2.15
CA GLU A 86 -13.35 2.94 1.72
C GLU A 86 -13.09 2.44 0.28
N GLN A 87 -13.86 1.43 -0.16
CA GLN A 87 -13.80 0.89 -1.52
C GLN A 87 -14.78 1.56 -2.49
N SER A 88 -15.67 2.44 -2.00
CA SER A 88 -16.75 3.08 -2.79
C SER A 88 -16.86 4.59 -2.54
N GLY A 89 -15.73 5.29 -2.47
CA GLY A 89 -15.73 6.75 -2.45
C GLY A 89 -16.44 7.35 -3.69
N PRO A 90 -17.16 8.48 -3.56
CA PRO A 90 -17.84 9.11 -4.68
C PRO A 90 -16.84 9.50 -5.79
N PRO A 91 -17.23 9.47 -7.07
CA PRO A 91 -16.37 10.00 -8.13
C PRO A 91 -16.24 11.50 -7.87
N MET A 92 -15.11 11.93 -7.32
CA MET A 92 -14.84 13.35 -7.20
C MET A 92 -14.75 13.93 -8.61
N ALA A 93 -15.67 14.84 -8.94
CA ALA A 93 -15.71 15.58 -10.20
C ALA A 93 -14.42 16.40 -10.47
N CYS A 94 -13.55 16.52 -9.46
CA CYS A 94 -12.16 16.92 -9.60
C CYS A 94 -11.31 15.90 -8.84
N GLY A 95 -11.06 14.74 -9.44
CA GLY A 95 -10.13 13.75 -8.90
C GLY A 95 -8.78 14.39 -8.63
N CYS A 96 -8.07 13.92 -7.60
CA CYS A 96 -6.65 14.23 -7.45
C CYS A 96 -5.97 13.97 -8.80
N PRO A 97 -5.07 14.83 -9.30
CA PRO A 97 -4.36 14.60 -10.58
C PRO A 97 -3.65 13.24 -10.63
N SER A 98 -3.43 12.63 -9.46
CA SER A 98 -2.86 11.30 -9.24
C SER A 98 -3.84 10.12 -9.43
N THR A 99 -5.15 10.38 -9.55
CA THR A 99 -6.21 9.36 -9.66
C THR A 99 -6.43 8.82 -11.08
N PRO A 100 -6.39 9.62 -12.18
CA PRO A 100 -6.60 9.05 -13.50
C PRO A 100 -5.40 8.17 -13.90
N ILE A 101 -5.71 6.94 -14.31
CA ILE A 101 -4.76 6.09 -15.04
C ILE A 101 -4.46 6.77 -16.37
N ARG A 102 -3.18 7.05 -16.62
CA ARG A 102 -2.69 7.65 -17.85
C ARG A 102 -1.70 6.71 -18.48
N SER A 103 -1.85 6.47 -19.77
CA SER A 103 -0.82 5.85 -20.60
C SER A 103 -0.12 6.93 -21.40
N PHE A 104 1.20 6.90 -21.44
CA PHE A 104 2.04 7.81 -22.22
C PHE A 104 2.52 7.10 -23.48
N LYS A 105 2.62 7.84 -24.59
CA LYS A 105 3.35 7.36 -25.76
C LYS A 105 4.84 7.45 -25.45
N VAL A 106 5.48 6.31 -25.21
CA VAL A 106 6.94 6.25 -25.15
C VAL A 106 7.48 6.22 -26.58
N PRO A 107 8.41 7.11 -26.97
CA PRO A 107 9.04 7.06 -28.28
C PRO A 107 9.70 5.69 -28.49
N ALA A 108 9.43 5.08 -29.64
CA ALA A 108 9.99 3.77 -29.98
C ALA A 108 11.52 3.88 -30.11
N GLY A 109 12.24 3.19 -29.23
CA GLY A 109 13.69 3.04 -29.34
C GLY A 109 14.50 4.24 -28.87
N ALA A 110 14.32 4.63 -27.60
CA ALA A 110 15.33 5.42 -26.88
C ALA A 110 16.65 4.64 -26.81
N LYS A 111 17.41 4.65 -27.92
CA LYS A 111 18.80 4.22 -27.94
C LYS A 111 19.58 5.18 -27.06
N PRO A 112 20.61 4.71 -26.35
CA PRO A 112 21.54 5.60 -25.69
C PRO A 112 22.11 6.56 -26.74
N ALA A 113 21.85 7.86 -26.59
CA ALA A 113 22.61 8.86 -27.33
C ALA A 113 24.06 8.74 -26.85
N ALA A 114 24.93 8.25 -27.72
CA ALA A 114 26.35 8.25 -27.47
C ALA A 114 26.86 9.69 -27.66
N GLY A 115 26.98 10.42 -26.55
CA GLY A 115 27.69 11.70 -26.49
C GLY A 115 26.80 12.95 -26.46
N GLY A 116 27.11 13.83 -25.50
CA GLY A 116 26.84 15.27 -25.55
C GLY A 116 25.45 15.73 -25.10
N GLY A 117 25.34 16.13 -23.82
CA GLY A 117 24.49 17.24 -23.34
C GLY A 117 22.96 17.22 -23.58
N GLN A 118 22.40 16.23 -24.26
CA GLN A 118 20.97 16.17 -24.56
C GLN A 118 20.19 15.60 -23.37
N GLN A 119 19.17 16.34 -22.95
CA GLN A 119 18.26 15.93 -21.88
C GLN A 119 17.55 14.64 -22.28
N THR A 120 17.85 13.54 -21.58
CA THR A 120 17.26 12.22 -21.86
C THR A 120 15.75 12.27 -21.62
N GLU A 121 14.96 11.88 -22.61
CA GLU A 121 13.51 11.76 -22.46
C GLU A 121 13.14 10.66 -21.46
N SER A 122 12.04 10.87 -20.74
CA SER A 122 11.54 9.87 -19.78
C SER A 122 11.00 8.65 -20.52
N ALA A 123 11.53 7.47 -20.18
CA ALA A 123 10.99 6.18 -20.64
C ALA A 123 9.69 5.75 -19.94
N LEU A 124 9.10 6.59 -19.08
CA LEU A 124 7.89 6.25 -18.33
C LEU A 124 6.68 6.11 -19.27
N SER A 125 6.02 4.95 -19.22
CA SER A 125 4.90 4.61 -20.11
C SER A 125 3.52 4.83 -19.49
N HIS A 126 3.44 5.06 -18.18
CA HIS A 126 2.16 5.21 -17.50
C HIS A 126 2.25 6.00 -16.19
N TRP A 127 1.09 6.40 -15.66
CA TRP A 127 0.91 6.97 -14.34
C TRP A 127 -0.43 6.49 -13.76
N PRO A 128 -0.57 6.24 -12.44
CA PRO A 128 0.44 6.36 -11.37
C PRO A 128 1.45 5.19 -11.34
N VAL A 129 2.55 5.36 -10.62
CA VAL A 129 3.60 4.33 -10.50
C VAL A 129 3.60 3.55 -9.18
N GLN A 130 2.92 4.06 -8.14
CA GLN A 130 2.92 3.45 -6.81
C GLN A 130 2.11 2.14 -6.80
N ILE A 131 2.68 1.06 -6.24
CA ILE A 131 2.03 -0.27 -6.16
C ILE A 131 0.61 -0.16 -5.57
N ARG A 132 0.43 0.70 -4.55
CA ARG A 132 -0.86 0.93 -3.86
C ARG A 132 -1.93 1.56 -4.75
N LEU A 133 -1.52 2.38 -5.72
CA LEU A 133 -2.42 3.19 -6.53
C LEU A 133 -2.82 2.53 -7.85
N ILE A 134 -2.07 1.53 -8.31
CA ILE A 134 -2.33 0.85 -9.57
C ILE A 134 -3.37 -0.27 -9.34
N PRO A 135 -4.55 -0.22 -9.98
CA PRO A 135 -5.49 -1.33 -9.92
C PRO A 135 -4.98 -2.51 -10.77
N PRO A 136 -5.27 -3.77 -10.37
CA PRO A 136 -4.86 -4.95 -11.13
C PRO A 136 -5.35 -4.98 -12.58
N GLN A 137 -6.46 -4.28 -12.87
CA GLN A 137 -7.08 -4.22 -14.19
C GLN A 137 -6.50 -3.11 -15.09
N ALA A 138 -5.46 -2.40 -14.65
CA ALA A 138 -4.89 -1.31 -15.41
C ALA A 138 -4.45 -1.78 -16.82
N PRO A 139 -4.88 -1.12 -17.92
CA PRO A 139 -4.65 -1.63 -19.28
C PRO A 139 -3.18 -1.86 -19.64
N PHE A 140 -2.28 -1.04 -19.08
CA PHE A 140 -0.84 -1.16 -19.32
C PHE A 140 -0.19 -2.39 -18.65
N LEU A 141 -0.89 -3.11 -17.75
CA LEU A 141 -0.41 -4.35 -17.17
C LEU A 141 -0.65 -5.55 -18.10
N GLN A 142 -1.62 -5.45 -19.02
CA GLN A 142 -1.99 -6.57 -19.87
C GLN A 142 -0.83 -6.98 -20.80
N ASN A 143 -0.38 -8.24 -20.69
CA ASN A 143 0.74 -8.78 -21.46
C ASN A 143 2.06 -7.99 -21.25
N ALA A 144 2.23 -7.37 -20.08
CA ALA A 144 3.38 -6.51 -19.79
C ALA A 144 4.61 -7.30 -19.34
N ASP A 145 5.78 -6.70 -19.61
CA ASP A 145 6.99 -6.94 -18.83
C ASP A 145 6.94 -6.03 -17.59
N LEU A 146 6.81 -6.63 -16.41
CA LEU A 146 6.61 -5.92 -15.16
C LEU A 146 7.96 -5.55 -14.53
N LEU A 147 8.13 -4.28 -14.16
CA LEU A 147 9.28 -3.77 -13.40
C LEU A 147 8.82 -3.37 -12.01
N VAL A 148 9.24 -4.10 -10.97
CA VAL A 148 8.96 -3.76 -9.58
C VAL A 148 10.19 -3.10 -8.96
N VAL A 149 10.03 -1.91 -8.39
CA VAL A 149 11.17 -1.06 -7.99
C VAL A 149 11.06 -0.66 -6.53
N ALA A 150 12.13 -0.81 -5.76
CA ALA A 150 12.19 -0.23 -4.42
C ALA A 150 12.26 1.31 -4.49
N ASP A 151 11.56 2.01 -3.60
CA ASP A 151 11.44 3.48 -3.60
C ASP A 151 12.78 4.25 -3.73
N CYS A 152 13.86 3.72 -3.15
CA CYS A 152 15.17 4.39 -3.18
C CYS A 152 15.90 4.26 -4.53
N VAL A 153 15.53 3.30 -5.39
CA VAL A 153 16.27 2.99 -6.62
C VAL A 153 16.27 4.16 -7.62
N PRO A 154 15.15 4.84 -7.92
CA PRO A 154 15.15 5.96 -8.86
C PRO A 154 16.07 7.12 -8.45
N ILE A 155 16.33 7.27 -7.14
CA ILE A 155 17.23 8.29 -6.61
C ILE A 155 18.68 7.78 -6.57
N ALA A 156 18.89 6.53 -6.19
CA ALA A 156 20.24 5.96 -6.07
C ALA A 156 20.86 5.59 -7.43
N TYR A 157 20.04 5.25 -8.44
CA TYR A 157 20.49 4.70 -9.72
C TYR A 157 20.06 5.58 -10.90
N PRO A 158 20.92 6.50 -11.37
CA PRO A 158 20.59 7.50 -12.39
C PRO A 158 20.14 6.91 -13.74
N ASP A 159 20.65 5.74 -14.11
CA ASP A 159 20.37 5.11 -15.40
C ASP A 159 19.07 4.28 -15.44
N LEU A 160 18.22 4.36 -14.39
CA LEU A 160 16.98 3.56 -14.27
C LEU A 160 16.11 3.63 -15.53
N HIS A 161 15.87 4.85 -16.06
CA HIS A 161 15.00 5.05 -17.22
C HIS A 161 15.54 4.36 -18.47
N ARG A 162 16.87 4.36 -18.62
CA ARG A 162 17.57 3.84 -19.79
C ARG A 162 17.76 2.33 -19.73
N GLU A 163 18.16 1.80 -18.58
CA GLU A 163 18.52 0.38 -18.45
C GLU A 163 17.36 -0.54 -18.10
N PHE A 164 16.34 -0.03 -17.39
CA PHE A 164 15.28 -0.89 -16.85
C PHE A 164 13.87 -0.48 -17.26
N LEU A 165 13.58 0.82 -17.37
CA LEU A 165 12.19 1.28 -17.51
C LEU A 165 11.61 1.11 -18.92
N ALA A 166 12.44 1.28 -19.96
CA ALA A 166 11.99 1.28 -21.35
C ALA A 166 11.20 0.02 -21.72
N GLY A 167 9.96 0.22 -22.17
CA GLY A 167 9.06 -0.86 -22.61
C GLY A 167 8.41 -1.67 -21.48
N LYS A 168 8.66 -1.34 -20.21
CA LYS A 168 8.09 -2.05 -19.05
C LYS A 168 6.96 -1.27 -18.38
N ALA A 169 6.05 -2.00 -17.75
CA ALA A 169 5.10 -1.44 -16.80
C ALA A 169 5.77 -1.38 -15.42
N VAL A 170 6.01 -0.18 -14.89
CA VAL A 170 6.67 0.00 -13.59
C VAL A 170 5.67 0.03 -12.44
N MET A 171 6.04 -0.58 -11.31
CA MET A 171 5.37 -0.42 -10.03
C MET A 171 6.43 -0.19 -8.93
N ILE A 172 6.28 0.87 -8.13
CA ILE A 172 7.24 1.26 -7.10
C ILE A 172 6.63 1.14 -5.69
N GLY A 173 7.43 0.76 -4.70
CA GLY A 173 7.04 0.82 -3.29
C GLY A 173 8.15 0.39 -2.33
N CYS A 174 7.91 0.53 -1.03
CA CYS A 174 8.88 0.17 0.01
C CYS A 174 8.30 -0.82 1.02
N PRO A 175 8.80 -2.08 1.06
CA PRO A 175 8.27 -3.10 1.97
C PRO A 175 8.49 -2.81 3.46
N LYS A 176 9.28 -1.77 3.81
CA LYS A 176 9.46 -1.31 5.20
C LYS A 176 8.33 -0.39 5.66
N PHE A 177 7.81 0.44 4.76
CA PHE A 177 6.83 1.48 5.09
C PHE A 177 5.42 1.12 4.65
N ASP A 178 5.29 0.21 3.69
CA ASP A 178 4.02 -0.27 3.18
C ASP A 178 3.61 -1.62 3.75
N ASP A 179 2.33 -1.94 3.58
CA ASP A 179 1.75 -3.22 3.96
C ASP A 179 2.17 -4.31 2.96
N ALA A 180 3.07 -5.19 3.42
CA ALA A 180 3.58 -6.31 2.64
C ALA A 180 2.50 -7.32 2.23
N GLU A 181 1.47 -7.53 3.05
CA GLU A 181 0.39 -8.47 2.74
C GLU A 181 -0.54 -7.89 1.68
N ALA A 182 -0.85 -6.59 1.80
CA ALA A 182 -1.61 -5.87 0.78
C ALA A 182 -0.89 -5.91 -0.58
N TYR A 183 0.44 -5.82 -0.60
CA TYR A 183 1.25 -5.98 -1.81
C TYR A 183 1.18 -7.39 -2.37
N ALA A 184 1.31 -8.42 -1.53
CA ALA A 184 1.22 -9.81 -1.97
C ALA A 184 -0.15 -10.09 -2.63
N GLU A 185 -1.25 -9.64 -2.01
CA GLU A 185 -2.60 -9.79 -2.56
C GLU A 185 -2.77 -8.98 -3.86
N LYS A 186 -2.19 -7.78 -3.95
CA LYS A 186 -2.17 -6.99 -5.19
C LYS A 186 -1.50 -7.74 -6.33
N PHE A 187 -0.31 -8.29 -6.09
CA PHE A 187 0.44 -9.03 -7.10
C PHE A 187 -0.26 -10.33 -7.48
N LYS A 188 -0.88 -11.04 -6.52
CA LYS A 188 -1.71 -12.21 -6.81
C LYS A 188 -2.81 -11.88 -7.82
N GLU A 189 -3.57 -10.82 -7.60
CA GLU A 189 -4.63 -10.41 -8.53
C GLU A 189 -4.07 -10.01 -9.90
N ILE A 190 -2.95 -9.28 -9.95
CA ILE A 190 -2.26 -8.92 -11.20
C ILE A 190 -1.85 -10.17 -11.98
N PHE A 191 -1.16 -11.12 -11.33
CA PHE A 191 -0.73 -12.35 -11.99
C PHE A 191 -1.91 -13.21 -12.47
N ARG A 192 -3.05 -13.16 -11.79
CA ARG A 192 -4.27 -13.89 -12.17
C ARG A 192 -4.87 -13.36 -13.48
N ILE A 193 -4.90 -12.05 -13.70
CA ILE A 193 -5.71 -11.43 -14.76
C ILE A 193 -4.90 -10.77 -15.88
N ALA A 194 -3.71 -10.22 -15.61
CA ALA A 194 -2.99 -9.37 -16.57
C ALA A 194 -2.05 -10.13 -17.52
N ASN A 195 -1.87 -11.46 -17.35
CA ASN A 195 -0.97 -12.27 -18.19
C ASN A 195 0.46 -11.68 -18.29
N ILE A 196 1.09 -11.42 -17.14
CA ILE A 196 2.45 -10.85 -17.06
C ILE A 196 3.46 -11.78 -17.74
N LYS A 197 4.26 -11.24 -18.66
CA LYS A 197 5.25 -11.99 -19.46
C LYS A 197 6.54 -12.27 -18.71
N SER A 198 7.05 -11.25 -18.01
CA SER A 198 8.27 -11.34 -17.21
C SER A 198 8.22 -10.35 -16.05
N VAL A 199 9.02 -10.61 -15.03
CA VAL A 199 9.18 -9.72 -13.87
C VAL A 199 10.66 -9.39 -13.69
N THR A 200 10.97 -8.11 -13.54
CA THR A 200 12.26 -7.64 -13.04
C THR A 200 12.02 -6.91 -11.73
N VAL A 201 12.73 -7.29 -10.66
CA VAL A 201 12.67 -6.61 -9.36
C VAL A 201 13.99 -5.91 -9.10
N LEU A 202 13.94 -4.61 -8.81
CA LEU A 202 15.09 -3.81 -8.39
C LEU A 202 15.05 -3.60 -6.88
N ASP A 203 15.90 -4.34 -6.16
CA ASP A 203 16.08 -4.23 -4.72
C ASP A 203 17.30 -3.36 -4.41
N MET A 204 17.32 -2.72 -3.24
CA MET A 204 18.54 -2.12 -2.69
C MET A 204 19.36 -3.15 -1.90
N GLU A 205 20.66 -2.91 -1.73
CA GLU A 205 21.57 -3.75 -0.92
C GLU A 205 21.18 -3.85 0.57
N VAL A 206 20.34 -2.92 1.04
CA VAL A 206 19.87 -2.88 2.42
C VAL A 206 18.87 -4.00 2.72
N PRO A 207 18.89 -4.57 3.94
CA PRO A 207 18.11 -5.77 4.27
C PRO A 207 16.60 -5.58 4.14
N CYS A 208 16.09 -4.35 4.33
CA CYS A 208 14.67 -4.05 4.21
C CYS A 208 14.13 -4.25 2.78
N CYS A 209 14.92 -3.98 1.74
CA CYS A 209 14.46 -4.10 0.36
C CYS A 209 14.38 -5.54 -0.14
N SER A 210 15.16 -6.47 0.44
CA SER A 210 15.13 -7.89 0.07
C SER A 210 13.76 -8.59 0.26
N ALA A 211 12.83 -7.94 0.96
CA ALA A 211 11.46 -8.40 1.11
C ALA A 211 10.61 -8.19 -0.15
N LEU A 212 10.93 -7.20 -1.01
CA LEU A 212 10.10 -6.87 -2.17
C LEU A 212 10.04 -8.02 -3.18
N SER A 213 11.19 -8.61 -3.51
CA SER A 213 11.27 -9.81 -4.35
C SER A 213 10.52 -11.01 -3.75
N LYS A 214 10.51 -11.16 -2.41
CA LYS A 214 9.74 -12.21 -1.72
C LYS A 214 8.23 -11.97 -1.80
N ILE A 215 7.78 -10.72 -1.66
CA ILE A 215 6.37 -10.33 -1.76
C ILE A 215 5.83 -10.61 -3.15
N VAL A 216 6.56 -10.22 -4.20
CA VAL A 216 6.19 -10.50 -5.59
C VAL A 216 6.10 -12.00 -5.84
N LYS A 217 7.08 -12.77 -5.34
CA LYS A 217 7.08 -14.24 -5.41
C LYS A 217 5.89 -14.85 -4.68
N LYS A 218 5.54 -14.35 -3.50
CA LYS A 218 4.36 -14.79 -2.73
C LYS A 218 3.08 -14.56 -3.52
N GLY A 219 2.89 -13.38 -4.11
CA GLY A 219 1.73 -13.10 -4.96
C GLY A 219 1.64 -14.05 -6.16
N MET A 220 2.77 -14.33 -6.81
CA MET A 220 2.85 -15.29 -7.92
C MET A 220 2.46 -16.71 -7.48
N GLN A 221 2.95 -17.17 -6.34
CA GLN A 221 2.61 -18.47 -5.75
C GLN A 221 1.12 -18.57 -5.39
N GLN A 222 0.56 -17.55 -4.75
CA GLN A 222 -0.85 -17.50 -4.38
C GLN A 222 -1.77 -17.47 -5.62
N ALA A 223 -1.31 -16.88 -6.73
CA ALA A 223 -2.00 -16.90 -8.01
C ALA A 223 -1.84 -18.21 -8.80
N GLN A 224 -1.00 -19.14 -8.30
CA GLN A 224 -0.64 -20.39 -8.99
C GLN A 224 -0.12 -20.12 -10.42
N LYS A 225 0.72 -19.10 -10.56
CA LYS A 225 1.36 -18.71 -11.82
C LYS A 225 2.85 -18.95 -11.76
N THR A 226 3.42 -19.16 -12.94
CA THR A 226 4.85 -19.31 -13.13
C THR A 226 5.31 -18.29 -14.16
N VAL A 227 5.96 -17.22 -13.68
CA VAL A 227 6.45 -16.13 -14.54
C VAL A 227 7.97 -16.02 -14.38
N PRO A 228 8.74 -15.91 -15.48
CA PRO A 228 10.18 -15.67 -15.40
C PRO A 228 10.47 -14.39 -14.60
N MET A 229 11.34 -14.51 -13.59
CA MET A 229 11.67 -13.41 -12.68
C MET A 229 13.17 -13.20 -12.56
N GLU A 230 13.63 -11.96 -12.67
CA GLU A 230 15.00 -11.52 -12.36
C GLU A 230 14.98 -10.57 -11.16
N VAL A 231 15.94 -10.74 -10.25
CA VAL A 231 16.17 -9.79 -9.14
C VAL A 231 17.54 -9.13 -9.36
N VAL A 232 17.56 -7.80 -9.32
CA VAL A 232 18.78 -6.99 -9.44
C VAL A 232 18.98 -6.20 -8.14
N THR A 233 20.16 -6.31 -7.56
CA THR A 233 20.52 -5.60 -6.33
C THR A 233 21.33 -4.35 -6.64
N ILE A 234 20.85 -3.19 -6.21
CA ILE A 234 21.44 -1.86 -6.37
C ILE A 234 22.07 -1.43 -5.05
N SER A 235 23.31 -0.96 -5.07
CA SER A 235 23.95 -0.40 -3.87
C SER A 235 23.42 0.99 -3.54
N ALA A 236 23.61 1.44 -2.30
CA ALA A 236 23.32 2.80 -1.88
C ALA A 236 24.14 3.86 -2.65
N GLN A 237 25.21 3.44 -3.35
CA GLN A 237 26.05 4.28 -4.21
C GLN A 237 25.70 4.15 -5.70
N GLY A 238 24.58 3.51 -6.05
CA GLY A 238 24.12 3.46 -7.44
C GLY A 238 24.85 2.46 -8.33
N ARG A 239 25.40 1.38 -7.77
CA ARG A 239 26.04 0.31 -8.55
C ARG A 239 25.18 -0.95 -8.55
N ILE A 240 25.16 -1.66 -9.67
CA ILE A 240 24.60 -3.01 -9.71
C ILE A 240 25.57 -3.96 -9.02
N LEU A 241 25.14 -4.57 -7.92
CA LEU A 241 25.94 -5.56 -7.19
C LEU A 241 25.72 -6.97 -7.71
N LYS A 242 24.48 -7.29 -8.11
CA LYS A 242 24.10 -8.66 -8.46
C LYS A 242 22.89 -8.67 -9.40
N ARG A 243 22.86 -9.64 -10.31
CA ARG A 243 21.70 -10.05 -11.10
C ARG A 243 21.43 -11.53 -10.87
N GLN A 244 20.22 -11.88 -10.48
CA GLN A 244 19.82 -13.27 -10.21
C GLN A 244 18.57 -13.62 -11.00
N LYS A 245 18.69 -14.57 -11.92
CA LYS A 245 17.53 -15.21 -12.52
C LYS A 245 16.94 -16.20 -11.53
N MET A 246 15.68 -16.00 -11.18
CA MET A 246 14.94 -16.93 -10.34
C MET A 246 14.33 -17.99 -11.24
N ALA A 247 14.56 -19.26 -10.91
CA ALA A 247 13.91 -20.35 -11.62
C ALA A 247 12.39 -20.21 -11.51
N ALA A 248 11.71 -20.36 -12.65
CA ALA A 248 10.28 -20.54 -12.72
C ALA A 248 9.86 -21.63 -11.71
N LEU A 249 9.09 -21.26 -10.68
CA LEU A 249 8.52 -22.22 -9.74
C LEU A 249 7.59 -23.16 -10.52
N LYS A 250 7.91 -24.46 -10.53
CA LYS A 250 7.00 -25.50 -11.01
C LYS A 250 5.84 -25.68 -10.06
#